data_AF-A0AAU7E0T3-F1
#
_entry.id   AF-A0AAU7E0T3-F1
#
_cell.length_a   1.000
_cell.length_b   1.000
_cell.length_c   1.000
_cell.angle_alpha   90.00
_cell.angle_beta   90.00
_cell.angle_gamma   90.00
#
_symmetry.space_group_name_H-M   'P 1'
#
loop_
_entity.id
_entity.type
_entity.pdbx_description
1 polymer ?
#
loop_
_entity_poly.entity_id
_entity_poly.type
_entity_poly.pdbx_seq_one_letter_code
_entity_poly.pdbx_strand_id
1 'polypeptide(L)'
;MEVTLGTSTPDLLLLNYEGDAPACNPFAGTTETPNPEAWAVPLAVFTATVDAVNQGEVKPGAELKVAEFGGMVDGTDCVVPGSSPLKEDETGLQFLATYLVAPASILGVYARGFTK
;
A
#
# COMPACT_ATOMS: atom_id res chain seq x y z
N MET A 1 13.56 7.12 4.33
CA MET A 1 12.88 7.67 5.52
C MET A 1 12.76 6.54 6.51
N GLU A 2 12.99 6.81 7.79
CA GLU A 2 12.76 5.81 8.85
C GLU A 2 11.34 6.01 9.37
N VAL A 3 10.59 4.92 9.44
CA VAL A 3 9.24 4.92 9.98
C VAL A 3 9.04 3.71 10.88
N THR A 4 8.18 3.89 11.88
CA THR A 4 7.68 2.82 12.73
C THR A 4 6.23 2.51 12.35
N LEU A 5 5.95 1.23 12.10
CA LEU A 5 4.62 0.77 11.72
C LEU A 5 3.74 0.56 12.96
N GLY A 6 2.56 1.17 12.95
CA GLY A 6 1.49 0.93 13.90
C GLY A 6 0.57 -0.19 13.44
N THR A 7 -0.65 -0.19 13.96
CA THR A 7 -1.64 -1.24 13.69
C THR A 7 -2.06 -1.26 12.22
N SER A 8 -2.29 -2.47 11.69
CA SER A 8 -2.83 -2.67 10.35
C SER A 8 -4.36 -2.75 10.32
N THR A 9 -4.96 -2.26 9.24
CA THR A 9 -6.37 -2.46 8.91
C THR A 9 -6.52 -3.05 7.51
N PRO A 10 -7.46 -3.97 7.28
CA PRO A 10 -7.72 -4.51 5.95
C PRO A 10 -8.35 -3.45 5.04
N ASP A 11 -7.97 -3.45 3.77
CA ASP A 11 -8.51 -2.57 2.73
C ASP A 11 -8.51 -3.29 1.36
N LEU A 12 -9.16 -2.69 0.35
CA LEU A 12 -9.23 -3.22 -1.01
C LEU A 12 -8.75 -2.16 -2.02
N LEU A 13 -7.78 -2.55 -2.85
CA LEU A 13 -7.46 -1.79 -4.06
C LEU A 13 -8.46 -2.14 -5.15
N LEU A 14 -9.34 -1.18 -5.48
CA LEU A 14 -10.31 -1.32 -6.55
C LEU A 14 -9.71 -0.87 -7.89
N LEU A 15 -10.06 -1.57 -8.96
CA LEU A 15 -9.74 -1.12 -10.31
C LEU A 15 -10.57 0.11 -10.66
N ASN A 16 -9.90 1.12 -11.21
CA ASN A 16 -10.58 2.31 -11.72
C ASN A 16 -10.98 2.07 -13.19
N TYR A 17 -12.28 2.15 -13.47
CA TYR A 17 -12.87 2.05 -14.80
C TYR A 17 -13.38 3.40 -15.32
N GLU A 18 -12.95 4.52 -14.74
CA GLU A 18 -13.30 5.84 -15.24
C GLU A 18 -12.65 6.12 -16.60
N GLY A 19 -13.42 6.74 -17.49
CA GLY A 19 -12.99 7.16 -18.82
C GLY A 19 -13.43 6.24 -19.95
N ASP A 20 -13.26 6.75 -21.17
CA ASP A 20 -13.76 6.12 -22.41
C ASP A 20 -12.67 5.37 -23.18
N ALA A 21 -11.43 5.39 -22.70
CA ALA A 21 -10.32 4.70 -23.34
C ALA A 21 -10.38 3.20 -23.01
N PRO A 22 -10.40 2.29 -24.00
CA PRO A 22 -10.46 0.84 -23.75
C PRO A 22 -9.31 0.29 -22.90
N ALA A 23 -8.16 0.98 -22.89
CA ALA A 23 -7.01 0.62 -22.07
C ALA A 23 -7.24 0.83 -20.56
N CYS A 24 -8.11 1.76 -20.18
CA CYS A 24 -8.46 2.05 -18.79
C CYS A 24 -9.83 1.45 -18.40
N ASN A 25 -10.77 1.43 -19.36
CA ASN A 25 -12.10 0.87 -19.18
C ASN A 25 -12.46 -0.05 -20.34
N PRO A 26 -12.23 -1.37 -20.22
CA PRO A 26 -12.58 -2.33 -21.27
C PRO A 26 -14.09 -2.44 -21.51
N PHE A 27 -14.92 -1.90 -20.61
CA PHE A 27 -16.38 -1.86 -20.73
C PHE A 27 -16.89 -0.57 -21.38
N ALA A 28 -16.01 0.38 -21.72
CA ALA A 28 -16.37 1.66 -22.34
C ALA A 28 -17.16 1.44 -23.65
N GLY A 29 -18.35 2.05 -23.74
CA GLY A 29 -19.24 1.92 -24.89
C GLY A 29 -20.02 0.61 -24.98
N THR A 30 -19.94 -0.25 -23.97
CA THR A 30 -20.78 -1.46 -23.84
C THR A 30 -22.00 -1.21 -22.95
N THR A 31 -22.90 -2.19 -22.84
CA THR A 31 -24.02 -2.17 -21.87
C THR A 31 -23.67 -2.87 -20.56
N GLU A 32 -22.46 -3.39 -20.44
CA GLU A 32 -22.01 -4.09 -19.24
C GLU A 32 -21.61 -3.07 -18.17
N THR A 33 -22.14 -3.25 -16.95
CA THR A 33 -21.73 -2.47 -15.79
C THR A 33 -20.51 -3.16 -15.15
N PRO A 34 -19.33 -2.51 -15.11
CA PRO A 34 -18.18 -3.08 -14.42
C PRO A 34 -18.50 -3.27 -12.93
N ASN A 35 -18.01 -4.38 -12.37
CA ASN A 35 -17.98 -4.61 -10.93
C ASN A 35 -16.54 -4.45 -10.43
N PRO A 36 -16.17 -3.30 -9.82
CA PRO A 36 -14.83 -3.07 -9.30
C PRO A 36 -14.39 -4.05 -8.22
N GLU A 37 -15.33 -4.59 -7.46
CA GLU A 37 -15.06 -5.51 -6.36
C GLU A 37 -14.66 -6.91 -6.85
N ALA A 38 -15.10 -7.30 -8.06
CA ALA A 38 -14.81 -8.63 -8.63
C ALA A 38 -13.31 -8.86 -8.88
N TRP A 39 -12.55 -7.79 -9.01
CA TRP A 39 -11.10 -7.80 -9.26
C TRP A 39 -10.34 -6.98 -8.23
N ALA A 40 -10.94 -6.76 -7.06
CA ALA A 40 -10.30 -6.07 -5.97
C ALA A 40 -9.06 -6.84 -5.51
N VAL A 41 -7.97 -6.12 -5.24
CA VAL A 41 -6.75 -6.69 -4.67
C VAL A 41 -6.72 -6.37 -3.18
N PRO A 42 -6.58 -7.37 -2.30
CA PRO A 42 -6.54 -7.12 -0.87
C PRO A 42 -5.27 -6.41 -0.44
N LEU A 43 -5.42 -5.50 0.51
CA LEU A 43 -4.35 -4.73 1.12
C LEU A 43 -4.39 -4.83 2.65
N ALA A 44 -3.20 -4.85 3.25
CA ALA A 44 -2.99 -4.48 4.63
C ALA A 44 -2.50 -3.03 4.68
N VAL A 45 -3.25 -2.16 5.33
CA VAL A 45 -2.90 -0.74 5.47
C VAL A 45 -2.43 -0.46 6.89
N PHE A 46 -1.14 -0.15 7.04
CA PHE A 46 -0.52 0.21 8.30
C PHE A 46 -0.53 1.73 8.47
N THR A 47 -0.80 2.19 9.70
CA THR A 47 -0.38 3.54 10.10
C THR A 47 1.14 3.53 10.27
N ALA A 48 1.82 4.59 9.85
CA ALA A 48 3.26 4.70 9.99
C ALA A 48 3.61 6.08 10.54
N THR A 49 4.39 6.12 11.62
CA THR A 49 4.93 7.37 12.18
C THR A 49 6.34 7.57 11.65
N VAL A 50 6.62 8.78 11.16
CA VAL A 50 7.92 9.14 10.61
C VAL A 50 8.90 9.48 11.74
N ASP A 51 9.95 8.70 11.88
CA ASP A 51 10.97 8.90 12.92
C ASP A 51 12.07 9.84 12.43
N ALA A 52 12.55 9.63 11.20
CA ALA A 52 13.62 10.42 10.60
C ALA A 52 13.49 10.56 9.07
N VAL A 53 13.82 11.74 8.55
CA VAL A 53 13.76 12.06 7.12
C VAL A 53 15.13 12.48 6.62
N ASN A 54 15.72 11.67 5.74
CA ASN A 54 17.00 11.99 5.09
C ASN A 54 16.82 12.90 3.86
N GLN A 55 15.68 12.81 3.17
CA GLN A 55 15.36 13.59 1.98
C GLN A 55 13.84 13.63 1.77
N GLY A 56 13.32 14.77 1.31
CA GLY A 56 11.89 15.00 1.05
C GLY A 56 11.30 16.12 1.92
N GLU A 57 10.01 16.39 1.73
CA GLU A 57 9.27 17.47 2.44
C GLU A 57 8.53 16.99 3.70
N VAL A 58 8.39 15.67 3.86
CA VAL A 58 7.80 15.06 5.05
C VAL A 58 8.64 15.40 6.28
N LYS A 59 8.00 15.57 7.43
CA LYS A 59 8.65 15.92 8.69
C LYS A 59 8.59 14.75 9.68
N PRO A 60 9.61 14.59 10.54
CA PRO A 60 9.50 13.70 11.69
C PRO A 60 8.24 13.99 12.52
N GLY A 61 7.61 12.94 13.03
CA GLY A 61 6.32 12.96 13.71
C GLY A 61 5.10 12.99 12.79
N ALA A 62 5.28 13.07 11.46
CA ALA A 62 4.16 12.95 10.54
C ALA A 62 3.61 11.51 10.53
N GLU A 63 2.30 11.38 10.39
CA GLU A 63 1.63 10.11 10.16
C GLU A 63 1.38 9.90 8.67
N LEU A 64 1.64 8.67 8.21
CA LEU A 64 1.44 8.23 6.84
C LEU A 64 0.65 6.92 6.84
N LYS A 65 0.03 6.62 5.70
CA LYS A 65 -0.54 5.30 5.44
C LYS A 65 0.38 4.54 4.51
N VAL A 66 0.64 3.30 4.88
CA VAL A 66 1.46 2.35 4.15
C VAL A 66 0.58 1.20 3.72
N ALA A 67 0.48 0.92 2.43
CA ALA A 67 -0.25 -0.23 1.92
C ALA A 67 0.72 -1.34 1.49
N GLU A 68 0.47 -2.57 1.97
CA GLU A 68 1.09 -3.80 1.51
C GLU A 68 0.05 -4.67 0.79
N PHE A 69 0.43 -5.27 -0.34
CA PHE A 69 -0.41 -6.26 -1.01
C PHE A 69 -0.54 -7.52 -0.16
N GLY A 70 -1.78 -7.98 0.04
CA GLY A 70 -2.10 -9.08 0.93
C GLY A 70 -2.87 -8.62 2.16
N GLY A 71 -2.75 -9.38 3.25
CA GLY A 71 -3.47 -9.11 4.51
C GLY A 71 -4.73 -9.93 4.67
N MET A 72 -5.55 -9.55 5.66
CA MET A 72 -6.74 -10.31 6.05
C MET A 72 -7.97 -9.94 5.23
N VAL A 73 -8.58 -10.92 4.57
CA VAL A 73 -9.86 -10.79 3.85
C VAL A 73 -10.83 -11.81 4.41
N ASP A 74 -11.94 -11.36 5.00
CA ASP A 74 -12.98 -12.23 5.57
C ASP A 74 -12.43 -13.34 6.50
N GLY A 75 -11.39 -13.03 7.28
CA GLY A 75 -10.74 -14.00 8.18
C GLY A 75 -9.69 -14.90 7.53
N THR A 76 -9.42 -14.74 6.24
CA THR A 76 -8.38 -15.46 5.50
C THR A 76 -7.16 -14.58 5.30
N ASP A 77 -5.98 -15.08 5.67
CA ASP A 77 -4.71 -14.40 5.45
C ASP A 77 -4.25 -14.60 3.99
N CYS A 78 -4.19 -13.51 3.23
CA CYS A 78 -3.73 -13.47 1.85
C CYS A 78 -2.28 -13.00 1.82
N VAL A 79 -1.34 -13.89 1.52
CA VAL A 79 0.09 -13.55 1.45
C VAL A 79 0.57 -13.61 0.00
N VAL A 80 1.32 -12.59 -0.42
CA VAL A 80 1.99 -12.60 -1.73
C VAL A 80 3.18 -13.57 -1.69
N PRO A 81 3.23 -14.59 -2.56
CA PRO A 81 4.35 -15.54 -2.54
C PRO A 81 5.71 -14.86 -2.74
N GLY A 82 6.64 -15.14 -1.84
CA GLY A 82 8.01 -14.59 -1.90
C GLY A 82 8.17 -13.17 -1.33
N SER A 83 7.12 -12.58 -0.75
CA SER A 83 7.25 -11.33 0.02
C SER A 83 7.72 -11.59 1.46
N SER A 84 8.29 -10.56 2.07
CA SER A 84 8.53 -10.48 3.52
C SER A 84 7.47 -9.55 4.10
N PRO A 85 6.41 -10.06 4.74
CA PRO A 85 5.28 -9.25 5.18
C PRO A 85 5.70 -8.24 6.23
N LEU A 86 5.07 -7.07 6.20
CA LEU A 86 5.24 -6.02 7.19
C LEU A 86 4.75 -6.49 8.56
N LYS A 87 5.38 -6.00 9.63
CA LYS A 87 4.96 -6.26 11.00
C LYS A 87 4.71 -4.98 11.76
N GLU A 88 3.73 -5.02 12.64
CA GLU A 88 3.49 -3.97 13.62
C GLU A 88 4.72 -3.82 14.53
N ASP A 89 4.98 -2.59 14.97
CA ASP A 89 6.14 -2.18 15.75
C ASP A 89 7.51 -2.40 15.06
N GLU A 90 7.52 -2.68 13.75
CA GLU A 90 8.75 -2.78 12.98
C GLU A 90 9.19 -1.39 12.50
N THR A 91 10.42 -1.02 12.86
CA THR A 91 11.09 0.16 12.31
C THR A 91 11.93 -0.25 11.10
N GLY A 92 11.67 0.39 9.96
CA GLY A 92 12.35 0.07 8.71
C GLY A 92 12.65 1.30 7.87
N LEU A 93 13.69 1.21 7.04
CA LEU A 93 13.95 2.23 6.03
C LEU A 93 13.01 1.99 4.86
N GLN A 94 12.04 2.89 4.70
CA GLN A 94 11.05 2.81 3.63
C GLN A 94 11.41 3.74 2.47
N PHE A 95 11.34 3.19 1.26
CA PHE A 95 11.30 3.93 0.00
C PHE A 95 9.84 3.99 -0.43
N LEU A 96 9.20 5.13 -0.14
CA LEU A 96 7.82 5.37 -0.54
C LEU A 96 7.80 5.93 -1.97
N ALA A 97 7.08 5.26 -2.86
CA ALA A 97 6.68 5.85 -4.12
C ALA A 97 5.23 6.32 -3.98
N THR A 98 5.00 7.61 -4.24
CA THR A 98 3.66 8.15 -4.44
C THR A 98 3.23 7.88 -5.87
N TYR A 99 2.19 7.09 -6.05
CA TYR A 99 1.53 6.94 -7.34
C TYR A 99 0.40 7.98 -7.44
N LEU A 100 0.22 8.59 -8.61
CA LEU A 100 -0.73 9.69 -8.85
C LEU A 100 -2.21 9.37 -8.48
N VAL A 101 -2.52 8.10 -8.26
CA VAL A 101 -3.89 7.59 -8.01
C VAL A 101 -3.98 6.69 -6.76
N ALA A 102 -2.92 6.58 -5.95
CA ALA A 102 -2.94 5.69 -4.78
C ALA A 102 -2.17 6.29 -3.58
N PRO A 103 -2.53 5.90 -2.34
CA PRO A 103 -1.68 6.15 -1.18
C PRO A 103 -0.28 5.58 -1.41
N ALA A 104 0.72 6.19 -0.77
CA ALA A 104 2.13 5.83 -0.96
C ALA A 104 2.35 4.32 -0.79
N SER A 105 3.01 3.70 -1.76
CA SER A 105 3.31 2.27 -1.73
C SER A 105 4.76 2.05 -1.31
N ILE A 106 5.01 1.02 -0.50
CA ILE A 106 6.36 0.58 -0.17
C ILE A 106 6.90 -0.23 -1.36
N LEU A 107 8.03 0.21 -1.91
CA LEU A 107 8.76 -0.55 -2.95
C LEU A 107 9.67 -1.66 -2.37
N GLY A 108 9.78 -1.73 -1.04
CA GLY A 108 10.48 -2.78 -0.30
C GLY A 108 10.92 -2.30 1.08
N VAL A 109 10.97 -3.23 2.04
CA VAL A 109 11.58 -3.01 3.35
C VAL A 109 13.03 -3.48 3.31
N TYR A 110 13.97 -2.58 3.56
CA TYR A 110 15.32 -2.99 3.93
C TYR A 110 15.42 -3.01 5.47
N ALA A 111 15.08 -4.16 6.05
CA ALA A 111 15.43 -4.47 7.43
C ALA A 111 16.89 -4.92 7.49
N ARG A 112 17.84 -3.99 7.57
CA ARG A 112 19.17 -4.28 8.11
C ARG A 112 19.60 -3.17 9.02
N GLY A 113 19.75 -3.53 10.30
CA GLY A 113 20.16 -2.66 11.38
C GLY A 113 21.35 -1.78 11.00
N PHE A 114 21.15 -0.48 11.14
CA PHE A 114 22.24 0.46 11.25
C PHE A 114 22.71 0.46 12.71
N THR A 115 23.61 -0.45 13.06
CA THR A 115 24.58 -0.16 14.12
C THR A 115 25.65 0.76 13.55
N LYS A 116 25.65 2.02 13.97
CA LYS A 116 26.86 2.66 14.49
C LYS A 116 26.54 3.83 15.39
#